data_AF-A0A2G8HS34-F1
#
_entry.id   AF-A0A2G8HS34-F1
#
_cell.length_a   1.000
_cell.length_b   1.000
_cell.length_c   1.000
_cell.angle_alpha   90.00
_cell.angle_beta   90.00
_cell.angle_gamma   90.00
#
_symmetry.space_group_name_H-M   'P 1'
#
loop_
_entity.id
_entity.type
_entity.pdbx_description
1 polymer ?
#
loop_
_entity_poly.entity_id
_entity_poly.type
_entity_poly.pdbx_seq_one_letter_code
_entity_poly.pdbx_strand_id
1 'polypeptide(L)'
;MENFELEEELYNQYRDELQLAYKSCMQLGQFFAGEFNDHINSIWISAKDDGMIEADFQDIIDEVANQHVDSIIYPFPTIVNLAA
;
A
#
# COMPACT_ATOMS: atom_id res chain seq x y z
N MET A 1 -14.80 23.92 12.07
CA MET A 1 -15.40 22.88 11.23
C MET A 1 -14.48 22.53 10.07
N GLU A 2 -13.71 23.48 9.54
CA GLU A 2 -12.73 23.27 8.44
C GLU A 2 -11.52 22.36 8.76
N ASN A 3 -11.11 22.20 10.02
CA ASN A 3 -9.93 21.39 10.35
C ASN A 3 -10.15 19.88 10.15
N PHE A 4 -11.37 19.41 10.41
CA PHE A 4 -11.69 17.97 10.35
C PHE A 4 -11.81 17.47 8.91
N GLU A 5 -12.34 18.30 8.01
CA GLU A 5 -12.41 18.01 6.58
C GLU A 5 -11.00 17.96 5.96
N LEU A 6 -10.09 18.83 6.42
CA LEU A 6 -8.71 18.86 5.93
C LEU A 6 -7.91 17.62 6.36
N GLU A 7 -8.07 17.20 7.63
CA GLU A 7 -7.45 15.97 8.15
C GLU A 7 -7.98 14.73 7.42
N GLU A 8 -9.29 14.67 7.13
CA GLU A 8 -9.90 13.57 6.39
C GLU A 8 -9.46 13.55 4.91
N GLU A 9 -9.32 14.71 4.26
CA GLU A 9 -8.79 14.82 2.91
C GLU A 9 -7.33 14.33 2.83
N LEU A 10 -6.48 14.75 3.78
CA LEU A 10 -5.08 14.28 3.88
C LEU A 10 -5.02 12.77 4.11
N TYR A 11 -5.83 12.24 5.03
CA TYR A 11 -5.90 10.80 5.27
C TYR A 11 -6.26 10.03 4.00
N ASN A 12 -7.30 10.46 3.29
CA ASN A 12 -7.74 9.83 2.05
C ASN A 12 -6.69 9.93 0.93
N GLN A 13 -6.01 11.07 0.81
CA GLN A 13 -4.94 11.24 -0.16
C GLN A 13 -3.81 10.22 0.07
N TYR A 14 -3.31 10.14 1.31
CA TYR A 14 -2.21 9.23 1.63
C TYR A 14 -2.61 7.77 1.54
N ARG A 15 -3.87 7.45 1.85
CA ARG A 15 -4.45 6.13 1.61
C ARG A 15 -4.46 5.75 0.13
N ASP A 16 -4.92 6.64 -0.74
CA ASP A 16 -4.95 6.38 -2.18
C ASP A 16 -3.55 6.25 -2.78
N GLU A 17 -2.59 7.08 -2.33
CA GLU A 17 -1.17 6.96 -2.71
C GLU A 17 -0.59 5.60 -2.30
N LEU A 18 -0.86 5.14 -1.08
CA LEU A 18 -0.38 3.84 -0.60
C LEU A 18 -1.03 2.67 -1.37
N GLN A 19 -2.30 2.78 -1.73
CA GLN A 19 -2.97 1.79 -2.60
C GLN A 19 -2.36 1.75 -4.00
N LEU A 20 -1.98 2.89 -4.56
CA LEU A 20 -1.29 2.95 -5.85
C LEU A 20 0.10 2.32 -5.77
N ALA A 21 0.86 2.62 -4.70
CA ALA A 21 2.14 1.99 -4.43
C ALA A 21 2.03 0.47 -4.26
N TYR A 22 1.01 -0.01 -3.55
CA TYR A 22 0.76 -1.44 -3.42
C TYR A 22 0.55 -2.09 -4.80
N LYS A 23 -0.30 -1.47 -5.64
CA LYS A 23 -0.58 -1.96 -7.01
C LYS A 23 0.65 -1.92 -7.91
N SER A 24 1.53 -0.93 -7.79
CA SER A 24 2.77 -0.88 -8.56
C SER A 24 3.75 -1.98 -8.14
N CYS A 25 3.73 -2.37 -6.85
CA CYS A 25 4.53 -3.47 -6.31
C CYS A 25 3.97 -4.86 -6.66
N MET A 26 2.80 -4.94 -7.31
CA MET A 26 2.25 -6.17 -7.84
C MET A 26 2.69 -6.37 -9.30
N GLN A 27 3.77 -7.13 -9.50
CA GLN A 27 4.26 -7.44 -10.84
C GLN A 27 4.07 -8.93 -11.14
N LEU A 28 3.43 -9.26 -12.26
CA LEU A 28 3.19 -10.65 -12.70
C LEU A 28 2.50 -11.55 -11.64
N GLY A 29 1.68 -10.97 -10.76
CA GLY A 29 1.00 -11.67 -9.68
C GLY A 29 1.86 -11.94 -8.44
N GLN A 30 3.08 -11.42 -8.39
CA GLN A 30 3.94 -11.44 -7.20
C GLN A 30 4.00 -10.06 -6.57
N PHE A 31 3.95 -10.03 -5.24
CA PHE A 31 4.08 -8.83 -4.45
C PHE A 31 5.54 -8.61 -4.04
N PHE A 32 6.10 -7.44 -4.36
CA PHE A 32 7.47 -7.06 -4.04
C PHE A 32 7.51 -6.21 -2.77
N ALA A 33 7.58 -6.86 -1.61
CA ALA A 33 7.57 -6.19 -0.29
C ALA A 33 8.72 -5.19 -0.08
N GLY A 34 9.88 -5.41 -0.74
CA GLY A 34 11.01 -4.47 -0.67
C GLY A 34 10.69 -3.13 -1.35
N GLU A 35 10.16 -3.17 -2.58
CA GLU A 35 9.72 -1.98 -3.31
C GLU A 35 8.59 -1.26 -2.55
N PHE A 36 7.68 -2.03 -1.94
CA PHE A 36 6.60 -1.46 -1.14
C PHE A 36 7.10 -0.72 0.09
N ASN A 37 8.11 -1.25 0.79
CA ASN A 37 8.74 -0.54 1.92
C ASN A 37 9.42 0.75 1.49
N ASP A 38 10.06 0.78 0.32
CA ASP A 38 10.66 2.01 -0.22
C ASP A 38 9.58 3.07 -0.52
N HIS A 39 8.45 2.64 -1.07
CA HIS A 39 7.29 3.52 -1.27
C HIS A 39 6.69 4.02 0.05
N ILE A 40 6.49 3.15 1.04
CA ILE A 40 6.01 3.55 2.38
C ILE A 40 6.90 4.65 2.95
N ASN A 41 8.22 4.47 2.92
CA ASN A 41 9.16 5.46 3.44
C ASN A 41 9.06 6.79 2.69
N SER A 42 8.92 6.76 1.37
CA SER A 42 8.78 7.98 0.56
C SER A 42 7.47 8.72 0.87
N ILE A 43 6.36 7.99 1.02
CA ILE A 43 5.05 8.56 1.30
C ILE A 43 5.01 9.11 2.74
N TRP A 44 5.63 8.40 3.70
CA TRP A 44 5.73 8.86 5.08
C TRP A 44 6.43 10.20 5.22
N ILE A 45 7.49 10.44 4.45
CA ILE A 45 8.21 11.72 4.49
C ILE A 45 7.26 12.86 4.10
N SER A 46 6.49 12.70 3.03
CA SER A 46 5.49 13.68 2.60
C SER A 46 4.39 13.86 3.66
N ALA A 47 3.84 12.75 4.17
CA ALA A 47 2.77 12.77 5.18
C ALA A 47 3.20 13.50 6.45
N LYS A 48 4.43 13.27 6.89
CA LYS A 48 5.02 13.94 8.05
C LYS A 48 5.22 15.44 7.82
N ASP A 49 5.66 15.82 6.62
CA ASP A 49 5.83 17.24 6.25
C ASP A 49 4.48 17.98 6.21
N ASP A 50 3.40 17.28 5.82
CA ASP A 50 2.03 17.80 5.84
C ASP A 50 1.38 17.77 7.24
N GLY A 51 2.06 17.21 8.24
CA GLY A 51 1.63 17.22 9.64
C GLY A 51 0.85 15.98 10.09
N MET A 52 0.79 14.92 9.29
CA MET A 52 0.20 13.64 9.69
C MET A 52 1.03 13.01 10.81
N ILE A 53 0.34 12.46 11.81
CA ILE A 53 0.98 11.72 12.90
C ILE A 53 1.26 10.27 12.49
N GLU A 54 2.30 9.69 13.09
CA GLU A 54 2.75 8.33 12.77
C GLU A 54 1.67 7.27 13.01
N ALA A 55 0.81 7.46 14.02
CA ALA A 55 -0.30 6.55 14.32
C ALA A 55 -1.32 6.47 13.18
N ASP A 56 -1.76 7.62 12.66
CA ASP A 56 -2.74 7.69 11.56
C ASP A 56 -2.14 7.10 10.27
N PHE A 57 -0.86 7.36 10.02
CA PHE A 57 -0.16 6.78 8.87
C PHE A 57 -0.02 5.26 9.00
N GLN A 58 0.23 4.75 10.21
CA GLN A 58 0.28 3.32 10.47
C GLN A 58 -1.08 2.64 10.29
N ASP A 59 -2.18 3.30 10.68
CA ASP A 59 -3.53 2.83 10.42
C ASP A 59 -3.82 2.72 8.90
N ILE A 60 -3.36 3.69 8.09
CA ILE A 60 -3.45 3.61 6.62
C ILE A 60 -2.67 2.41 6.07
N ILE A 61 -1.45 2.18 6.55
CA ILE A 61 -0.63 1.03 6.14
C ILE A 61 -1.36 -0.27 6.46
N ASP A 62 -1.86 -0.42 7.69
CA ASP A 62 -2.57 -1.62 8.12
C ASP A 62 -3.86 -1.81 7.31
N GLU A 63 -4.60 -0.75 7.01
CA GLU A 63 -5.80 -0.83 6.19
C GLU A 63 -5.49 -1.35 4.77
N VAL A 64 -4.50 -0.76 4.11
CA VAL A 64 -4.13 -1.14 2.74
C VAL A 64 -3.49 -2.52 2.69
N ALA A 65 -2.60 -2.84 3.62
CA ALA A 65 -1.98 -4.17 3.69
C ALA A 65 -3.04 -5.26 3.97
N ASN A 66 -3.94 -5.03 4.94
CA ASN A 66 -4.98 -6.01 5.29
C ASN A 66 -6.01 -6.22 4.18
N GLN A 67 -6.32 -5.20 3.37
CA GLN A 67 -7.16 -5.37 2.16
C GLN A 67 -6.60 -6.40 1.17
N HIS A 68 -5.30 -6.71 1.26
CA HIS A 68 -4.63 -7.63 0.36
C HIS A 68 -4.17 -8.94 1.01
N VAL A 69 -4.30 -9.09 2.34
CA VAL A 69 -4.07 -10.37 3.04
C VAL A 69 -5.02 -11.48 2.57
N ASP A 70 -6.23 -11.11 2.12
CA ASP A 70 -7.20 -12.04 1.51
C ASP A 70 -6.91 -12.39 0.05
N SER A 71 -5.89 -11.80 -0.59
CA SER A 71 -5.51 -12.09 -1.98
C SER A 71 -4.48 -13.24 -2.10
N ILE A 72 -4.61 -14.28 -1.28
CA ILE A 72 -3.89 -15.54 -1.49
C ILE A 72 -4.53 -16.26 -2.69
N ILE A 73 -3.98 -16.02 -3.88
CA ILE A 73 -4.34 -16.75 -5.09
C ILE A 73 -3.72 -18.15 -5.00
N TYR A 74 -4.51 -19.10 -4.50
CA TYR A 74 -4.25 -20.52 -4.59
C TYR A 74 -5.09 -21.12 -5.73
N PRO A 75 -4.56 -22.00 -6.60
CA PRO A 75 -3.20 -22.54 -6.65
C PRO A 75 -2.30 -21.74 -7.62
N PHE A 76 -1.00 -21.71 -7.35
CA PHE A 76 0.02 -21.17 -8.25
C PHE A 76 -0.13 -21.75 -9.67
N PRO A 77 0.12 -20.99 -10.75
CA PRO A 77 0.25 -21.57 -12.06
C PRO A 77 1.46 -22.51 -12.04
N THR A 78 1.19 -23.82 -12.07
CA THR A 78 2.22 -24.82 -12.35
C THR A 78 2.73 -24.50 -13.76
N ILE A 79 3.92 -23.92 -13.87
CA ILE A 79 4.65 -23.92 -15.14
C ILE A 79 5.01 -25.38 -15.39
N VAL A 80 4.08 -26.11 -15.99
CA VAL A 80 4.34 -27.45 -16.51
C VAL A 80 5.19 -27.24 -17.75
N ASN A 81 6.51 -27.12 -17.55
CA ASN A 81 7.48 -27.28 -18.63
C ASN A 81 7.46 -28.77 -19.00
N LEU A 82 6.49 -29.17 -19.82
CA LEU A 82 6.59 -30.39 -20.62
C LEU A 82 7.61 -30.09 -21.72
N ALA A 83 8.90 -30.15 -21.35
CA ALA A 83 9.97 -30.31 -22.30
C ALA A 83 9.86 -31.73 -22.89
N ALA A 84 9.54 -31.76 -24.18
CA ALA A 84 9.75 -32.78 -25.21
C ALA A 84 9.83 -34.27 -24.80
#